data_AF-A0A6I4I0R1-F1
#
_entry.id   AF-A0A6I4I0R1-F1
#
_cell.length_a   1.000
_cell.length_b   1.000
_cell.length_c   1.000
_cell.angle_alpha   90.00
_cell.angle_beta   90.00
_cell.angle_gamma   90.00
#
_symmetry.space_group_name_H-M   'P 1'
#
loop_
_entity.id
_entity.type
_entity.pdbx_description
1 polymer ?
#
loop_
_entity_poly.entity_id
_entity_poly.type
_entity_poly.pdbx_seq_one_letter_code
_entity_poly.pdbx_strand_id
1 'polypeptide(L)'
;MKPLIVLASVFGLTLLLTYTFNAREDLYLAGRLALAVMLLFTSLAHFVFMKGMVLMVPPFIPMAIKKTMVTVTGVIEIIAAAGIMIYETRVIAGYALVIFLAALLPANVYATQRRVNMEAGDFTGPGIYYLWFRIPMQLFLIAWTAYFAIIHPYPH
;
A
#
# COMPACT_ATOMS: atom_id res chain seq x y z
N MET A 1 6.46 -8.93 -3.01
CA MET A 1 6.96 -8.56 -4.35
C MET A 1 5.89 -7.96 -5.26
N LYS A 2 4.69 -8.56 -5.37
CA LYS A 2 3.61 -8.11 -6.27
C LYS A 2 3.33 -6.58 -6.24
N PRO A 3 3.20 -5.90 -5.08
CA PRO A 3 2.93 -4.46 -5.06
C PRO A 3 4.05 -3.60 -5.67
N LEU A 4 5.32 -3.93 -5.43
CA LEU A 4 6.44 -3.18 -6.01
C LEU A 4 6.50 -3.31 -7.53
N ILE A 5 6.12 -4.47 -8.07
CA ILE A 5 6.04 -4.67 -9.52
C ILE A 5 4.95 -3.77 -10.09
N VAL A 6 3.75 -3.75 -9.48
CA VAL A 6 2.65 -2.86 -9.91
C VAL A 6 3.10 -1.40 -9.86
N LEU A 7 3.74 -0.97 -8.77
CA LEU A 7 4.26 0.39 -8.63
C LEU A 7 5.26 0.74 -9.75
N ALA A 8 6.29 -0.08 -9.94
CA ALA A 8 7.34 0.17 -10.93
C ALA A 8 6.81 0.13 -12.37
N SER A 9 5.94 -0.83 -12.69
CA SER A 9 5.32 -0.95 -14.01
C SER A 9 4.43 0.25 -14.34
N VAL A 10 3.58 0.69 -13.41
CA VAL A 10 2.71 1.85 -13.64
C VAL A 10 3.53 3.13 -13.72
N PHE A 11 4.56 3.28 -12.87
CA PHE A 11 5.45 4.43 -12.91
C PHE A 11 6.15 4.55 -14.28
N GLY A 12 6.82 3.47 -14.73
CA GLY A 12 7.52 3.45 -16.01
C GLY A 12 6.58 3.63 -17.20
N LEU A 13 5.41 2.99 -17.19
CA LEU A 13 4.41 3.16 -18.25
C LEU A 13 3.89 4.60 -18.32
N THR A 14 3.62 5.23 -17.16
CA THR A 14 3.12 6.61 -17.13
C THR A 14 4.18 7.60 -17.64
N LEU A 15 5.45 7.38 -17.30
CA LEU A 15 6.54 8.19 -17.86
C LEU A 15 6.66 8.03 -19.37
N LEU A 16 6.60 6.79 -19.88
CA LEU A 16 6.65 6.52 -21.31
C LEU A 16 5.50 7.19 -22.06
N LEU A 17 4.28 7.09 -21.53
CA LEU A 17 3.10 7.70 -22.12
C LEU A 17 3.16 9.24 -22.09
N THR A 18 3.51 9.84 -20.95
CA THR A 18 3.63 11.31 -20.85
C THR A 18 4.71 11.85 -21.78
N TYR A 19 5.86 11.18 -21.87
CA TYR A 19 6.90 11.53 -22.82
C TYR A 19 6.42 11.43 -24.29
N THR A 20 5.71 10.36 -24.64
CA THR A 20 5.26 10.12 -26.03
C THR A 20 4.17 11.09 -26.46
N PHE A 21 3.20 11.40 -25.59
CA PHE A 21 2.03 12.21 -25.94
C PHE A 21 2.20 13.70 -25.66
N ASN A 22 2.95 14.06 -24.60
CA ASN A 22 3.11 15.46 -24.16
C ASN A 22 4.51 16.03 -24.44
N ALA A 23 5.41 15.24 -25.05
CA ALA A 23 6.83 15.58 -25.27
C ALA A 23 7.58 16.02 -24.01
N ARG A 24 7.05 15.67 -22.83
CA ARG A 24 7.59 15.99 -21.50
C ARG A 24 7.25 14.86 -20.54
N GLU A 25 8.21 14.46 -19.74
CA GLU A 25 7.99 13.53 -18.64
C GLU A 25 7.28 14.24 -17.48
N ASP A 26 6.27 13.59 -16.90
CA ASP A 26 5.63 14.05 -15.66
C ASP A 26 5.93 13.05 -14.54
N LEU A 27 7.08 13.25 -13.89
CA LEU A 27 7.55 12.42 -12.77
C LEU A 27 6.55 12.42 -11.60
N TYR A 28 5.92 13.56 -11.33
CA TYR A 28 5.02 13.70 -10.18
C TYR A 28 3.69 13.00 -10.43
N LEU A 29 3.11 13.13 -11.63
CA LEU A 29 1.93 12.36 -12.02
C LEU A 29 2.24 10.87 -12.01
N ALA A 30 3.35 10.44 -12.63
CA ALA A 30 3.75 9.04 -12.66
C ALA A 30 3.89 8.46 -11.24
N GLY A 31 4.56 9.19 -10.33
CA GLY A 31 4.74 8.77 -8.94
C GLY A 31 3.45 8.59 -8.17
N ARG A 32 2.51 9.54 -8.31
CA ARG A 32 1.19 9.53 -7.66
C ARG A 32 0.27 8.47 -8.25
N LEU A 33 0.22 8.36 -9.57
CA LEU A 33 -0.61 7.37 -10.26
C LEU A 33 -0.13 5.94 -9.95
N ALA A 34 1.18 5.72 -9.96
CA ALA A 34 1.76 4.44 -9.56
C ALA A 34 1.35 4.07 -8.14
N LEU A 35 1.48 5.01 -7.19
CA LEU A 35 1.09 4.80 -5.81
C LEU A 35 -0.42 4.50 -5.68
N ALA A 36 -1.27 5.28 -6.36
CA ALA A 36 -2.72 5.08 -6.34
C ALA A 36 -3.12 3.70 -6.90
N VAL A 37 -2.58 3.30 -8.05
CA VAL A 37 -2.88 1.98 -8.65
C VAL A 37 -2.35 0.85 -7.76
N MET A 38 -1.17 1.01 -7.16
CA MET A 38 -0.65 0.04 -6.19
C MET A 38 -1.57 -0.11 -4.98
N LEU A 39 -2.11 0.99 -4.44
CA LEU A 39 -3.04 0.97 -3.30
C LEU A 39 -4.37 0.30 -3.66
N LEU A 40 -4.89 0.53 -4.86
CA LEU A 40 -6.07 -0.19 -5.35
C LEU A 40 -5.81 -1.69 -5.47
N PHE A 41 -4.62 -2.06 -5.95
CA PHE A 41 -4.19 -3.46 -6.03
C PHE A 41 -4.05 -4.11 -4.66
N THR A 42 -3.46 -3.45 -3.67
CA THR A 42 -3.38 -3.97 -2.30
C THR A 42 -4.74 -3.99 -1.61
N SER A 43 -5.62 -3.03 -1.92
CA SER A 43 -6.97 -2.99 -1.38
C SER A 43 -7.76 -4.22 -1.79
N LEU A 44 -7.64 -4.64 -3.06
CA LEU A 44 -8.25 -5.86 -3.57
C LEU A 44 -7.87 -7.11 -2.75
N ALA A 45 -6.63 -7.17 -2.25
CA ALA A 45 -6.17 -8.28 -1.41
C ALA A 45 -6.96 -8.41 -0.10
N HIS A 46 -7.49 -7.32 0.46
CA HIS A 46 -8.31 -7.33 1.68
C HIS A 46 -9.62 -8.09 1.48
N PHE A 47 -10.18 -8.03 0.26
CA PHE A 47 -11.44 -8.68 -0.08
C PHE A 47 -11.22 -10.10 -0.60
N VAL A 48 -10.19 -10.31 -1.44
CA VAL A 48 -9.88 -11.61 -2.05
C VAL A 48 -9.25 -12.58 -1.05
N PHE A 49 -8.30 -12.11 -0.24
CA PHE A 49 -7.55 -12.94 0.71
C PHE A 49 -8.01 -12.71 2.15
N MET A 50 -9.30 -12.41 2.35
CA MET A 50 -9.91 -12.06 3.63
C MET A 50 -9.53 -13.04 4.75
N LYS A 51 -9.58 -14.35 4.48
CA LYS A 51 -9.22 -15.39 5.45
C LYS A 51 -7.80 -15.21 5.98
N GLY A 52 -6.82 -15.08 5.08
CA GLY A 52 -5.41 -14.91 5.46
C GLY A 52 -5.14 -13.57 6.14
N MET A 53 -5.76 -12.49 5.64
CA MET A 53 -5.64 -11.15 6.22
C MET A 53 -6.17 -11.10 7.66
N VAL A 54 -7.28 -11.78 7.95
CA VAL A 54 -7.82 -11.92 9.32
C VAL A 54 -6.85 -12.65 10.25
N LEU A 55 -6.12 -13.66 9.75
CA LEU A 55 -5.09 -14.37 10.52
C LEU A 55 -3.89 -13.48 10.86
N MET A 56 -3.63 -12.42 10.09
CA MET A 56 -2.58 -11.43 10.38
C MET A 56 -2.97 -10.46 11.50
N VAL A 57 -4.26 -10.37 11.85
CA VAL A 57 -4.70 -9.46 12.91
C VAL A 57 -4.37 -10.05 14.29
N PRO A 58 -3.66 -9.32 15.17
CA PRO A 58 -3.26 -9.79 16.50
C PRO A 58 -4.41 -10.31 17.38
N PRO A 59 -4.15 -11.18 18.37
CA PRO A 59 -5.17 -11.87 19.14
C PRO A 59 -5.85 -10.97 20.18
N PHE A 60 -5.25 -9.84 20.57
CA PHE A 60 -5.89 -8.87 21.48
C PHE A 60 -7.11 -8.19 20.83
N ILE A 61 -7.25 -8.27 19.50
CA ILE A 61 -8.44 -7.83 18.78
C ILE A 61 -9.50 -8.95 18.80
N PRO A 62 -10.72 -8.68 19.27
CA PRO A 62 -11.81 -9.66 19.25
C PRO A 62 -12.09 -10.21 17.85
N MET A 63 -12.27 -11.53 17.74
CA MET A 63 -12.51 -12.22 16.46
C MET A 63 -13.68 -11.60 15.68
N ALA A 64 -14.74 -11.19 16.38
CA ALA A 64 -15.93 -10.58 15.80
C ALA A 64 -15.65 -9.30 14.99
N ILE A 65 -14.60 -8.54 15.32
CA ILE A 65 -14.28 -7.27 14.64
C ILE A 65 -13.12 -7.38 13.64
N LYS A 66 -12.36 -8.50 13.64
CA LYS A 66 -11.20 -8.65 12.74
C LYS A 66 -11.57 -8.52 11.27
N LYS A 67 -12.66 -9.17 10.86
CA LYS A 67 -13.14 -9.10 9.48
C LYS A 67 -13.50 -7.67 9.08
N THR A 68 -14.20 -6.95 9.97
CA THR A 68 -14.54 -5.54 9.77
C THR A 68 -13.28 -4.67 9.68
N MET A 69 -12.28 -4.88 10.53
CA MET A 69 -11.01 -4.16 10.46
C MET A 69 -10.28 -4.38 9.13
N VAL A 70 -10.23 -5.63 8.64
CA VAL A 70 -9.64 -5.93 7.32
C VAL A 70 -10.43 -5.22 6.20
N THR A 71 -11.75 -5.23 6.25
CA THR A 71 -12.57 -4.48 5.29
C THR A 71 -12.29 -2.98 5.35
N VAL A 72 -12.25 -2.39 6.55
CA VAL A 72 -12.01 -0.97 6.76
C VAL A 72 -10.62 -0.56 6.28
N THR A 73 -9.59 -1.35 6.56
CA THR A 73 -8.23 -1.09 6.07
C THR A 73 -8.16 -1.13 4.54
N GLY A 74 -8.88 -2.05 3.89
CA GLY A 74 -9.03 -2.06 2.43
C GLY A 74 -9.73 -0.81 1.88
N VAL A 75 -10.79 -0.34 2.55
CA VAL A 75 -11.48 0.92 2.17
C VAL A 75 -10.58 2.15 2.36
N ILE A 76 -9.79 2.19 3.44
CA ILE A 76 -8.83 3.28 3.69
C ILE A 76 -7.83 3.38 2.53
N GLU A 77 -7.33 2.25 2.00
CA GLU A 77 -6.42 2.26 0.85
C GLU A 77 -7.07 2.84 -0.41
N ILE A 78 -8.35 2.56 -0.66
CA ILE A 78 -9.10 3.16 -1.79
C ILE A 78 -9.26 4.66 -1.62
N ILE A 79 -9.63 5.10 -0.41
CA ILE A 79 -9.77 6.53 -0.10
C ILE A 79 -8.43 7.24 -0.23
N ALA A 80 -7.34 6.63 0.26
CA ALA A 80 -5.99 7.18 0.11
C ALA A 80 -5.56 7.27 -1.36
N ALA A 81 -5.88 6.25 -2.18
CA ALA A 81 -5.59 6.26 -3.60
C ALA A 81 -6.30 7.44 -4.32
N ALA A 82 -7.58 7.66 -4.02
CA ALA A 82 -8.32 8.79 -4.54
C ALA A 82 -7.78 10.13 -4.00
N GLY A 83 -7.53 10.21 -2.69
CA GLY A 83 -7.05 11.43 -2.03
C GLY A 83 -5.70 11.91 -2.52
N ILE A 84 -4.76 11.01 -2.86
CA ILE A 84 -3.45 11.40 -3.40
C ILE A 84 -3.56 11.98 -4.83
N MET A 85 -4.59 11.58 -5.58
CA MET A 85 -4.82 12.09 -6.94
C MET A 85 -5.50 13.46 -6.94
N ILE A 86 -6.34 13.76 -5.94
CA ILE A 86 -7.06 15.03 -5.81
C ILE A 86 -6.11 16.10 -5.25
N TYR A 87 -6.02 17.24 -5.95
CA TYR A 87 -5.07 18.32 -5.63
C TYR A 87 -5.22 18.85 -4.19
N GLU A 88 -6.46 19.05 -3.75
CA GLU A 88 -6.82 19.67 -2.48
C GLU A 88 -6.57 18.75 -1.27
N THR A 89 -6.64 17.44 -1.45
CA THR A 89 -6.54 16.46 -0.36
C THR A 89 -5.23 15.70 -0.35
N ARG A 90 -4.38 15.87 -1.37
CA ARG A 90 -3.13 15.13 -1.59
C ARG A 90 -2.20 15.08 -0.38
N VAL A 91 -1.92 16.23 0.23
CA VAL A 91 -0.99 16.33 1.37
C VAL A 91 -1.56 15.62 2.59
N ILE A 92 -2.85 15.82 2.87
CA ILE A 92 -3.56 15.17 3.99
C ILE A 92 -3.58 13.65 3.78
N ALA A 93 -3.92 13.20 2.57
CA ALA A 93 -3.91 11.78 2.20
C ALA A 93 -2.50 11.18 2.31
N GLY A 94 -1.46 11.93 1.93
CA GLY A 94 -0.07 11.53 2.09
C GLY A 94 0.32 11.28 3.55
N TYR A 95 0.03 12.23 4.45
CA TYR A 95 0.29 12.04 5.88
C TYR A 95 -0.53 10.88 6.47
N ALA A 96 -1.82 10.79 6.13
CA ALA A 96 -2.68 9.70 6.57
C ALA A 96 -2.14 8.34 6.11
N LEU A 97 -1.65 8.25 4.88
CA LEU A 97 -1.07 7.02 4.34
C LEU A 97 0.25 6.65 5.02
N VAL A 98 1.12 7.61 5.31
CA VAL A 98 2.37 7.35 6.07
C VAL A 98 2.06 6.79 7.46
N ILE A 99 1.10 7.40 8.17
CA ILE A 99 0.66 6.93 9.49
C ILE A 99 0.05 5.53 9.37
N PHE A 100 -0.81 5.31 8.37
CA PHE A 100 -1.45 4.02 8.10
C PHE A 100 -0.42 2.92 7.86
N LEU A 101 0.56 3.15 6.97
CA LEU A 101 1.63 2.19 6.69
C LEU A 101 2.42 1.84 7.96
N ALA A 102 2.79 2.84 8.76
CA ALA A 102 3.46 2.62 10.04
C ALA A 102 2.60 1.78 11.01
N ALA A 103 1.30 2.07 11.09
CA ALA A 103 0.35 1.38 11.97
C ALA A 103 0.13 -0.10 11.60
N LEU A 104 0.43 -0.53 10.36
CA LEU A 104 0.35 -1.92 9.94
C LEU A 104 1.54 -2.78 10.37
N LEU A 105 2.63 -2.17 10.86
CA LEU A 105 3.85 -2.90 11.24
C LEU A 105 3.59 -3.98 12.31
N PRO A 106 2.81 -3.73 13.39
CA PRO A 106 2.51 -4.76 14.40
C PRO A 106 1.80 -5.98 13.81
N ALA A 107 0.88 -5.79 12.85
CA ALA A 107 0.21 -6.89 12.17
C ALA A 107 1.19 -7.71 11.31
N ASN A 108 2.12 -7.06 10.63
CA ASN A 108 3.17 -7.73 9.83
C ASN A 108 4.14 -8.54 10.71
N VAL A 109 4.52 -8.00 11.89
CA VAL A 109 5.35 -8.71 12.87
C VAL A 109 4.61 -9.92 13.42
N TYR A 110 3.34 -9.77 13.80
CA TYR A 110 2.53 -10.87 14.30
C TYR A 110 2.34 -11.98 13.25
N ALA A 111 2.01 -11.60 12.00
CA ALA A 111 1.88 -12.53 10.88
C ALA A 111 3.15 -13.35 10.67
N THR A 112 4.31 -12.71 10.80
CA THR A 112 5.63 -13.35 10.71
C THR A 112 5.84 -14.39 11.81
N GLN A 113 5.57 -14.02 13.06
CA GLN A 113 5.74 -14.91 14.22
C GLN A 113 4.85 -16.15 14.11
N ARG A 114 3.64 -16.00 13.57
CA ARG A 114 2.70 -17.09 13.36
C ARG A 114 2.86 -17.80 12.02
N ARG A 115 3.81 -17.38 11.17
CA ARG A 115 3.99 -17.89 9.81
C ARG A 115 2.69 -17.85 9.00
N VAL A 116 1.93 -16.76 9.09
CA VAL A 116 0.67 -16.62 8.35
C VAL A 116 0.96 -16.62 6.84
N ASN A 117 0.29 -17.49 6.11
CA ASN A 117 0.21 -17.46 4.66
C ASN A 117 -1.06 -16.72 4.26
N MET A 118 -0.91 -15.49 3.76
CA MET A 118 -2.05 -14.66 3.38
C MET A 118 -2.85 -15.26 2.22
N GLU A 119 -2.17 -15.85 1.23
CA GLU A 119 -2.82 -16.36 0.01
C GLU A 119 -3.51 -17.70 0.23
N ALA A 120 -2.89 -18.62 0.99
CA ALA A 120 -3.50 -19.90 1.37
C ALA A 120 -4.49 -19.76 2.54
N GLY A 121 -4.37 -18.70 3.35
CA GLY A 121 -5.20 -18.50 4.54
C GLY A 121 -4.93 -19.54 5.63
N ASP A 122 -3.65 -19.85 5.87
CA ASP A 122 -3.17 -20.81 6.88
C ASP A 122 -1.85 -20.34 7.54
N PHE A 123 -1.11 -21.23 8.20
CA PHE A 123 0.14 -20.95 8.90
C PHE A 123 1.40 -21.55 8.23
N THR A 124 1.36 -21.72 6.91
CA THR A 124 2.49 -22.25 6.10
C THR A 124 3.37 -21.16 5.48
N GLY A 125 3.24 -19.93 5.98
CA GLY A 125 3.90 -18.75 5.44
C GLY A 125 5.43 -18.74 5.64
N PRO A 126 6.14 -17.84 4.95
CA PRO A 126 7.60 -17.83 4.87
C PRO A 126 8.31 -17.38 6.16
N GLY A 127 7.58 -17.09 7.23
CA GLY A 127 8.15 -16.67 8.51
C GLY A 127 9.00 -15.40 8.38
N ILE A 128 10.18 -15.37 9.00
CA ILE A 128 11.02 -14.18 9.13
C ILE A 128 11.39 -13.52 7.78
N TYR A 129 11.51 -14.30 6.71
CA TYR A 129 11.81 -13.79 5.37
C TYR A 129 10.72 -12.83 4.86
N TYR A 130 9.47 -13.02 5.28
CA TYR A 130 8.39 -12.07 5.00
C TYR A 130 8.73 -10.67 5.51
N LEU A 131 9.15 -10.57 6.78
CA LEU A 131 9.39 -9.29 7.45
C LEU A 131 10.63 -8.58 6.89
N TRP A 132 11.68 -9.34 6.56
CA TRP A 132 12.88 -8.82 5.91
C TRP A 132 12.60 -8.14 4.58
N PHE A 133 11.61 -8.63 3.83
CA PHE A 133 11.15 -7.96 2.62
C PHE A 133 10.17 -6.82 2.94
N ARG A 134 9.28 -7.02 3.91
CA ARG A 134 8.18 -6.09 4.21
C ARG A 134 8.67 -4.77 4.77
N ILE A 135 9.60 -4.78 5.73
CA ILE A 135 10.07 -3.54 6.39
C ILE A 135 10.77 -2.60 5.38
N PRO A 136 11.76 -3.04 4.60
CA PRO A 136 12.40 -2.18 3.60
C PRO A 136 11.40 -1.65 2.56
N MET A 137 10.49 -2.51 2.09
CA MET A 137 9.42 -2.10 1.17
C MET A 137 8.51 -1.04 1.81
N GLN A 138 8.14 -1.19 3.07
CA GLN A 138 7.28 -0.24 3.78
C GLN A 138 7.98 1.12 3.98
N LEU A 139 9.26 1.11 4.35
CA LEU A 139 10.07 2.33 4.44
C LEU A 139 10.19 3.03 3.08
N PHE A 140 10.40 2.25 2.02
CA PHE A 140 10.42 2.76 0.65
C PHE A 140 9.07 3.39 0.27
N LEU A 141 7.94 2.75 0.56
CA LEU A 141 6.62 3.30 0.28
C LEU A 141 6.32 4.56 1.09
N ILE A 142 6.78 4.63 2.35
CA ILE A 142 6.70 5.85 3.16
C ILE A 142 7.50 6.98 2.52
N ALA A 143 8.74 6.72 2.11
CA ALA A 143 9.58 7.71 1.44
C ALA A 143 8.98 8.16 0.10
N TRP A 144 8.46 7.22 -0.70
CA TRP A 144 7.78 7.49 -1.97
C TRP A 144 6.54 8.38 -1.76
N THR A 145 5.71 8.04 -0.77
CA THR A 145 4.52 8.82 -0.41
C THR A 145 4.92 10.23 0.04
N ALA A 146 5.92 10.35 0.91
CA ALA A 146 6.41 11.64 1.36
C ALA A 146 6.92 12.49 0.19
N TYR A 147 7.69 11.91 -0.71
CA TYR A 147 8.26 12.63 -1.85
C TYR A 147 7.18 13.16 -2.82
N PHE A 148 6.26 12.29 -3.26
CA PHE A 148 5.29 12.59 -4.33
C PHE A 148 3.97 13.20 -3.85
N ALA A 149 3.58 13.00 -2.59
CA ALA A 149 2.31 13.50 -2.06
C ALA A 149 2.48 14.65 -1.03
N ILE A 150 3.62 14.73 -0.33
CA ILE A 150 3.81 15.70 0.75
C ILE A 150 4.79 16.81 0.35
N ILE A 151 5.97 16.45 -0.14
CA ILE A 151 7.05 17.41 -0.45
C ILE A 151 6.82 18.09 -1.80
N HIS A 152 6.43 17.31 -2.82
CA HIS A 152 6.13 17.82 -4.15
C HIS A 152 4.65 17.61 -4.50
N PRO A 153 3.72 18.23 -3.76
CA PRO A 153 2.31 18.01 -3.99
C PRO A 153 1.85 18.67 -5.29
N TYR A 154 2.53 19.66 -5.84
CA TYR A 154 2.02 20.45 -6.96
C TYR A 154 2.83 20.21 -8.24
N PRO A 155 2.17 20.19 -9.42
CA PRO A 155 2.91 20.21 -10.69
C PRO A 155 3.75 21.50 -10.75
N HIS A 156 5.02 21.35 -11.11
CA HIS A 156 5.96 22.45 -11.30
C HIS A 156 5.97 22.92 -12.76
#